data_AF-A0A9E3NGU2-F1
#
_entry.id   AF-A0A9E3NGU2-F1
#
_cell.length_a   1.000
_cell.length_b   1.000
_cell.length_c   1.000
_cell.angle_alpha   90.00
_cell.angle_beta   90.00
_cell.angle_gamma   90.00
#
_symmetry.space_group_name_H-M   'P 1'
#
loop_
_entity.id
_entity.type
_entity.pdbx_description
1 polymer ?
#
loop_
_entity_poly.entity_id
_entity_poly.type
_entity_poly.pdbx_seq_one_letter_code
_entity_poly.pdbx_strand_id
1 'polypeptide(L)'
;MTLLSKLLGKSPKKEIKARCPITKESIENGFGYMLTTAEVVASRKYWDMVMTEPETLSYTISHFSNQPNGTQMRNLIFEKYSSIEKPWIISDSCINLFDVDKGEARQRAKQWWENEGNFVPKEAGPAVEKLEPKVFQSFKDYAVLEAGRNRVPVL
;
A
#
# COMPACT_ATOMS: atom_id res chain seq x y z
N MET A 1 19.16 -31.03 -36.09
CA MET A 1 17.78 -30.70 -35.68
C MET A 1 17.81 -30.47 -34.17
N THR A 2 17.79 -29.28 -33.58
CA THR A 2 17.26 -27.99 -34.03
C THR A 2 17.88 -26.85 -33.19
N LEU A 3 19.02 -26.31 -33.64
CA LEU A 3 19.42 -24.93 -33.29
C LEU A 3 18.37 -23.90 -33.78
N LEU A 4 17.51 -24.33 -34.73
CA LEU A 4 16.36 -23.63 -35.28
C LEU A 4 15.14 -23.54 -34.34
N SER A 5 15.06 -24.32 -33.25
CA SER A 5 13.90 -24.26 -32.32
C SER A 5 13.93 -23.04 -31.40
N LYS A 6 15.11 -22.44 -31.19
CA LYS A 6 15.27 -21.19 -30.42
C LYS A 6 14.94 -19.93 -31.22
N LEU A 7 14.81 -20.03 -32.54
CA LEU A 7 14.47 -18.89 -33.42
C LEU A 7 12.95 -18.75 -33.66
N LEU A 8 12.14 -19.73 -33.28
CA LEU A 8 10.69 -19.78 -33.55
C LEU A 8 9.82 -20.01 -32.30
N GLY A 9 10.41 -20.24 -31.13
CA GLY A 9 9.67 -20.37 -29.88
C GLY A 9 9.49 -19.00 -29.23
N LYS A 10 8.24 -18.50 -29.15
CA LYS A 10 7.89 -17.41 -28.23
C LYS A 10 8.53 -17.72 -26.88
N SER A 11 9.38 -16.82 -26.37
CA SER A 11 9.94 -16.94 -25.03
C SER A 11 8.81 -17.29 -24.06
N PRO A 12 8.98 -18.28 -23.17
CA PRO A 12 7.94 -18.64 -22.21
C PRO A 12 7.54 -17.37 -21.46
N LYS A 13 6.24 -17.06 -21.45
CA LYS A 13 5.71 -15.88 -20.76
C LYS A 13 6.18 -15.93 -19.31
N LYS A 14 6.90 -14.90 -18.88
CA LYS A 14 7.39 -14.79 -17.51
C LYS A 14 6.17 -14.79 -16.59
N GLU A 15 6.10 -15.76 -15.68
CA GLU A 15 5.02 -15.82 -14.71
C GLU A 15 5.10 -14.60 -13.79
N ILE A 16 4.15 -13.68 -13.92
CA ILE A 16 4.05 -12.51 -13.05
C ILE A 16 3.58 -12.97 -11.68
N LYS A 17 4.27 -12.52 -10.63
CA LYS A 17 3.92 -12.81 -9.25
C LYS A 17 3.59 -11.52 -8.53
N ALA A 18 2.47 -11.52 -7.84
CA ALA A 18 2.05 -10.43 -6.97
C ALA A 18 2.02 -10.93 -5.52
N ARG A 19 2.32 -10.04 -4.58
CA ARG A 19 2.13 -10.29 -3.15
C ARG A 19 1.45 -9.09 -2.52
N CYS A 20 0.48 -9.34 -1.66
CA CYS A 20 -0.18 -8.28 -0.91
C CYS A 20 0.85 -7.62 0.02
N PRO A 21 1.05 -6.30 -0.04
CA PRO A 21 2.04 -5.63 0.81
C PRO A 21 1.64 -5.61 2.29
N ILE A 22 0.39 -5.91 2.63
CA ILE A 22 -0.10 -6.03 4.01
C ILE A 22 0.14 -7.45 4.51
N THR A 23 -0.56 -8.46 3.96
CA THR A 23 -0.48 -9.85 4.47
C THR A 23 0.74 -10.64 4.01
N LYS A 24 1.48 -10.12 3.01
CA LYS A 24 2.58 -10.79 2.31
C LYS A 24 2.18 -12.05 1.53
N GLU A 25 0.90 -12.39 1.51
CA GLU A 25 0.35 -13.53 0.77
C GLU A 25 0.47 -13.31 -0.73
N SER A 26 0.69 -14.40 -1.46
CA SER A 26 0.67 -14.38 -2.94
C SER A 26 -0.74 -14.06 -3.43
N ILE A 27 -0.82 -13.21 -4.45
CA ILE A 27 -2.08 -12.92 -5.14
C ILE A 27 -2.07 -13.68 -6.46
N GLU A 28 -3.11 -14.49 -6.67
CA GLU A 28 -3.31 -15.26 -7.90
C GLU A 28 -3.53 -14.35 -9.11
N ASN A 29 -3.15 -14.85 -10.29
CA ASN A 29 -3.27 -14.08 -11.53
C ASN A 29 -4.75 -13.75 -11.82
N GLY A 30 -5.04 -12.49 -12.16
CA GLY A 30 -6.39 -11.99 -12.38
C GLY A 30 -7.13 -11.54 -11.12
N PHE A 31 -6.55 -11.69 -9.92
CA PHE A 31 -7.13 -11.24 -8.66
C PHE A 31 -6.46 -9.96 -8.11
N GLY A 32 -7.09 -9.37 -7.10
CA GLY A 32 -6.60 -8.19 -6.38
C GLY A 32 -7.05 -6.86 -6.95
N TYR A 33 -6.60 -5.80 -6.29
CA TYR A 33 -6.95 -4.41 -6.55
C TYR A 33 -5.68 -3.57 -6.65
N MET A 34 -5.60 -2.72 -7.67
CA MET A 34 -4.44 -1.85 -7.85
C MET A 34 -4.74 -0.45 -7.34
N LEU A 35 -3.97 -0.03 -6.34
CA LEU A 35 -4.09 1.27 -5.69
C LEU A 35 -2.83 2.11 -5.94
N THR A 36 -2.99 3.41 -5.99
CA THR A 36 -1.89 4.39 -5.92
C THR A 36 -1.50 4.63 -4.47
N THR A 37 -0.29 5.15 -4.24
CA THR A 37 0.13 5.53 -2.88
C THR A 37 -0.74 6.65 -2.31
N ALA A 38 -1.27 7.54 -3.14
CA ALA A 38 -2.23 8.56 -2.73
C ALA A 38 -3.51 7.96 -2.12
N GLU A 39 -4.10 6.94 -2.77
CA GLU A 39 -5.28 6.21 -2.29
C GLU A 39 -5.00 5.44 -0.99
N VAL A 40 -3.82 4.83 -0.89
CA VAL A 40 -3.36 4.14 0.34
C VAL A 40 -3.23 5.13 1.50
N VAL A 41 -2.55 6.26 1.28
CA VAL A 41 -2.35 7.30 2.29
C VAL A 41 -3.67 7.95 2.70
N ALA A 42 -4.62 8.10 1.77
CA ALA A 42 -5.93 8.67 2.01
C ALA A 42 -6.93 7.70 2.69
N SER A 43 -6.44 6.74 3.49
CA SER A 43 -7.27 5.73 4.15
C SER A 43 -6.99 5.66 5.65
N ARG A 44 -7.96 6.08 6.49
CA ARG A 44 -7.77 6.08 7.96
C ARG A 44 -7.65 4.68 8.55
N LYS A 45 -8.48 3.73 8.08
CA LYS A 45 -8.44 2.33 8.53
C LYS A 45 -7.09 1.67 8.25
N TYR A 46 -6.46 2.00 7.13
CA TYR A 46 -5.10 1.56 6.83
C TYR A 46 -4.10 2.05 7.89
N TRP A 47 -4.16 3.33 8.27
CA TRP A 47 -3.26 3.86 9.31
C TRP A 47 -3.54 3.31 10.70
N ASP A 48 -4.82 3.10 11.07
CA ASP A 48 -5.16 2.43 12.32
C ASP A 48 -4.57 1.02 12.37
N MET A 49 -4.64 0.29 11.27
CA MET A 49 -4.01 -1.03 11.14
C MET A 49 -2.48 -0.91 11.26
N VAL A 50 -1.83 -0.09 10.41
CA VAL A 50 -0.37 0.08 10.39
C VAL A 50 0.18 0.50 11.75
N MET A 51 -0.50 1.38 12.49
CA MET A 51 -0.03 1.85 13.80
C MET A 51 -0.34 0.87 14.95
N THR A 52 -1.07 -0.21 14.68
CA THR A 52 -1.43 -1.22 15.68
C THR A 52 -0.92 -2.62 15.33
N GLU A 53 -0.14 -2.75 14.25
CA GLU A 53 0.62 -3.95 13.96
C GLU A 53 1.68 -4.22 15.05
N PRO A 54 2.05 -5.50 15.28
CA PRO A 54 3.04 -5.85 16.30
C PRO A 54 4.36 -5.08 16.20
N GLU A 55 4.81 -4.79 14.98
CA GLU A 55 6.08 -4.09 14.71
C GLU A 55 6.05 -2.60 15.07
N THR A 56 4.88 -1.98 15.11
CA THR A 56 4.71 -0.53 15.27
C THR A 56 3.98 -0.13 16.55
N LEU A 57 3.26 -1.07 17.18
CA LEU A 57 2.44 -0.83 18.36
C LEU A 57 3.23 -0.20 19.52
N SER A 58 4.49 -0.58 19.71
CA SER A 58 5.35 -0.01 20.74
C SER A 58 5.56 1.51 20.56
N TYR A 59 5.67 1.99 19.32
CA TYR A 59 5.77 3.42 19.01
C TYR A 59 4.45 4.15 19.22
N THR A 60 3.33 3.48 18.97
CA THR A 60 1.98 3.99 19.28
C THR A 60 1.78 4.16 20.79
N ILE A 61 2.12 3.15 21.58
CA ILE A 61 2.08 3.24 23.05
C ILE A 61 3.01 4.34 23.55
N SER A 62 4.23 4.42 23.01
CA SER A 62 5.23 5.44 23.32
C SER A 62 4.69 6.86 23.07
N HIS A 63 4.07 7.09 21.91
CA HIS A 63 3.47 8.36 21.53
C HIS A 63 2.38 8.79 22.52
N PHE A 64 1.41 7.91 22.80
CA PHE A 64 0.31 8.22 23.71
C PHE A 64 0.73 8.23 25.20
N SER A 65 1.88 7.66 25.53
CA SER A 65 2.55 7.81 26.84
C SER A 65 3.44 9.06 26.92
N ASN A 66 3.28 10.00 25.98
CA ASN A 66 4.03 11.26 25.89
C ASN A 66 5.56 11.10 25.84
N GLN A 67 6.05 9.98 25.28
CA GLN A 67 7.47 9.77 25.06
C GLN A 67 7.90 10.37 23.72
N PRO A 68 8.97 11.19 23.67
CA PRO A 68 9.35 11.96 22.48
C PRO A 68 9.70 11.07 21.27
N ASN A 69 10.23 9.87 21.51
CA ASN A 69 10.56 8.88 20.48
C ASN A 69 9.31 8.43 19.69
N GLY A 70 8.15 8.26 20.35
CA GLY A 70 6.96 7.69 19.70
C GLY A 70 6.48 8.50 18.50
N THR A 71 6.36 9.82 18.65
CA THR A 71 5.95 10.72 17.56
C THR A 71 6.98 10.74 16.43
N GLN A 72 8.28 10.72 16.76
CA GLN A 72 9.34 10.71 15.75
C GLN A 72 9.26 9.44 14.89
N MET A 73 9.13 8.27 15.52
CA MET A 73 9.05 7.01 14.79
C MET A 73 7.76 6.90 13.97
N ARG A 74 6.63 7.40 14.47
CA ARG A 74 5.37 7.46 13.72
C ARG A 74 5.46 8.35 12.47
N ASN A 75 6.20 9.46 12.54
CA ASN A 75 6.51 10.26 11.34
C ASN A 75 7.34 9.47 10.32
N LEU A 76 8.39 8.76 10.76
CA LEU A 76 9.21 7.95 9.86
C LEU A 76 8.40 6.82 9.20
N ILE A 77 7.47 6.20 9.94
CA ILE A 77 6.54 5.20 9.39
C ILE A 77 5.66 5.83 8.32
N PHE A 78 5.05 7.00 8.59
CA PHE A 78 4.22 7.69 7.61
C PHE A 78 5.01 8.05 6.35
N GLU A 79 6.22 8.59 6.48
CA GLU A 79 7.08 8.95 5.35
C GLU A 79 7.51 7.74 4.52
N LYS A 80 7.86 6.63 5.17
CA LYS A 80 8.18 5.36 4.49
C LYS A 80 7.06 4.92 3.56
N TYR A 81 5.80 4.98 3.99
CA TYR A 81 4.69 4.50 3.18
C TYR A 81 4.19 5.54 2.17
N SER A 82 4.20 6.82 2.52
CA SER A 82 3.72 7.90 1.64
C SER A 82 4.68 8.26 0.51
N SER A 83 5.96 7.88 0.61
CA SER A 83 6.98 8.10 -0.42
C SER A 83 7.05 7.00 -1.48
N ILE A 84 6.24 5.94 -1.39
CA ILE A 84 6.30 4.83 -2.34
C ILE A 84 5.87 5.29 -3.74
N GLU A 85 6.76 5.11 -4.72
CA GLU A 85 6.50 5.51 -6.11
C GLU A 85 5.58 4.51 -6.85
N LYS A 86 5.75 3.22 -6.58
CA LYS A 86 5.07 2.15 -7.33
C LYS A 86 3.63 1.94 -6.84
N PRO A 87 2.70 1.59 -7.75
CA PRO A 87 1.36 1.20 -7.35
C PRO A 87 1.38 -0.09 -6.52
N TRP A 88 0.34 -0.26 -5.73
CA TRP A 88 0.15 -1.33 -4.78
C TRP A 88 -0.84 -2.33 -5.35
N ILE A 89 -0.57 -3.63 -5.18
CA ILE A 89 -1.55 -4.67 -5.51
C ILE A 89 -2.04 -5.30 -4.20
N ILE A 90 -3.31 -5.05 -3.89
CA ILE A 90 -3.95 -5.39 -2.62
C ILE A 90 -4.83 -6.61 -2.82
N SER A 91 -4.76 -7.57 -1.89
CA SER A 91 -5.62 -8.75 -1.90
C SER A 91 -7.07 -8.42 -1.57
N ASP A 92 -7.98 -9.30 -1.96
CA ASP A 92 -9.41 -9.20 -1.64
C ASP A 92 -9.67 -9.15 -0.13
N SER A 93 -8.83 -9.79 0.68
CA SER A 93 -8.89 -9.74 2.15
C SER A 93 -8.57 -8.37 2.74
N CYS A 94 -7.81 -7.53 2.03
CA CYS A 94 -7.31 -6.25 2.55
C CYS A 94 -8.00 -5.03 1.94
N ILE A 95 -8.73 -5.15 0.83
CA ILE A 95 -9.32 -4.00 0.13
C ILE A 95 -10.24 -3.15 1.01
N ASN A 96 -10.87 -3.74 2.03
CA ASN A 96 -11.77 -3.03 2.95
C ASN A 96 -11.06 -2.07 3.92
N LEU A 97 -9.73 -2.11 3.97
CA LEU A 97 -8.91 -1.12 4.69
C LEU A 97 -8.83 0.22 3.97
N PHE A 98 -9.25 0.26 2.70
CA PHE A 98 -9.09 1.43 1.83
C PHE A 98 -10.44 2.00 1.43
N ASP A 99 -10.58 3.32 1.52
CA ASP A 99 -11.80 4.03 1.14
C ASP A 99 -11.65 4.49 -0.33
N VAL A 100 -11.75 3.52 -1.26
CA VAL A 100 -11.50 3.70 -2.71
C VAL A 100 -12.64 3.15 -3.56
N ASP A 101 -12.69 3.56 -4.84
CA ASP A 101 -13.52 2.88 -5.85
C ASP A 101 -12.92 1.50 -6.16
N LYS A 102 -13.57 0.45 -5.65
CA LYS A 102 -13.14 -0.94 -5.83
C LYS A 102 -13.29 -1.41 -7.28
N GLY A 103 -14.25 -0.88 -8.03
CA GLY A 103 -14.44 -1.22 -9.44
C GLY A 103 -13.28 -0.70 -10.29
N GLU A 104 -12.91 0.57 -10.10
CA GLU A 104 -11.76 1.17 -10.77
C GLU A 104 -10.45 0.48 -10.38
N ALA A 105 -10.22 0.26 -9.08
CA ALA A 105 -9.02 -0.41 -8.60
C ALA A 105 -8.89 -1.84 -9.15
N ARG A 106 -10.00 -2.57 -9.30
CA ARG A 106 -10.01 -3.91 -9.91
C ARG A 106 -9.74 -3.86 -11.41
N GLN A 107 -10.26 -2.86 -12.11
CA GLN A 107 -9.99 -2.65 -13.53
C GLN A 107 -8.51 -2.34 -13.79
N ARG A 108 -7.88 -1.50 -12.96
CA ARG A 108 -6.43 -1.23 -13.00
C ARG A 108 -5.60 -2.49 -12.74
N ALA A 109 -5.98 -3.32 -11.76
CA ALA A 109 -5.31 -4.60 -11.50
C ALA A 109 -5.42 -5.55 -12.70
N LYS A 110 -6.60 -5.63 -13.33
CA LYS A 110 -6.80 -6.42 -14.56
C LYS A 110 -5.87 -5.96 -15.68
N GLN A 111 -5.77 -4.65 -15.93
CA GLN A 111 -4.85 -4.09 -16.92
C GLN A 111 -3.39 -4.44 -16.62
N TRP A 112 -3.00 -4.45 -15.34
CA TRP A 112 -1.67 -4.87 -14.91
C TRP A 112 -1.38 -6.34 -15.20
N TRP A 113 -2.31 -7.24 -14.90
CA TRP A 113 -2.17 -8.66 -15.22
C TRP A 113 -2.09 -8.89 -16.74
N GLU A 114 -2.97 -8.25 -17.51
CA GLU A 114 -3.02 -8.35 -18.98
C GLU A 114 -1.76 -7.78 -19.65
N ASN A 115 -1.15 -6.75 -19.04
CA ASN A 115 0.07 -6.10 -19.54
C ASN A 115 1.36 -6.67 -18.91
N GLU A 116 1.30 -7.91 -18.41
CA GLU A 116 2.46 -8.63 -17.87
C GLU A 116 3.22 -7.86 -16.77
N GLY A 117 2.48 -7.13 -15.94
CA GLY A 117 2.99 -6.37 -14.82
C GLY A 117 3.53 -4.98 -15.14
N ASN A 118 3.37 -4.50 -16.38
CA ASN A 118 3.94 -3.23 -16.84
C ASN A 118 2.98 -2.04 -16.81
N PHE A 119 1.69 -2.28 -16.53
CA PHE A 119 0.73 -1.18 -16.38
C PHE A 119 1.02 -0.37 -15.11
N VAL A 120 1.05 0.96 -15.23
CA VAL A 120 1.17 1.87 -14.08
C VAL A 120 0.12 2.97 -14.24
N PRO A 121 -0.77 3.18 -13.25
CA PRO A 121 -1.71 4.29 -13.27
C PRO A 121 -0.98 5.63 -13.38
N LYS A 122 -1.57 6.61 -14.10
CA LYS A 122 -0.96 7.93 -14.31
C LYS A 122 -0.74 8.69 -12.99
N GLU A 123 -1.60 8.41 -12.02
CA GLU A 123 -1.64 8.99 -10.68
C GLU A 123 -0.69 8.26 -9.71
N ALA A 124 0.05 7.23 -10.16
CA ALA A 124 1.07 6.59 -9.35
C ALA A 124 2.25 7.54 -9.06
N GLY A 125 2.88 7.33 -7.90
CA GLY A 125 3.94 8.18 -7.37
C GLY A 125 3.75 8.46 -5.88
N PRO A 126 4.70 9.18 -5.26
CA PRO A 126 4.62 9.60 -3.87
C PRO A 126 3.33 10.40 -3.59
N ALA A 127 2.66 10.13 -2.48
CA ALA A 127 1.39 10.77 -2.15
C ALA A 127 1.52 12.30 -2.00
N VAL A 128 2.68 12.80 -1.56
CA VAL A 128 2.94 14.25 -1.43
C VAL A 128 2.90 14.99 -2.76
N GLU A 129 3.17 14.30 -3.88
CA GLU A 129 3.14 14.87 -5.23
C GLU A 129 1.76 14.78 -5.88
N LYS A 130 0.89 13.92 -5.35
CA LYS A 130 -0.40 13.55 -5.99
C LYS A 130 -1.61 14.06 -5.23
N LEU A 131 -1.49 14.24 -3.91
CA LEU A 131 -2.56 14.78 -3.08
C LEU A 131 -2.42 16.30 -2.93
N GLU A 132 -3.57 16.98 -2.86
CA GLU A 132 -3.65 18.36 -2.40
C GLU A 132 -2.91 18.52 -1.05
N PRO A 133 -2.07 19.57 -0.86
CA PRO A 133 -1.23 19.70 0.34
C PRO A 133 -2.00 19.63 1.67
N LYS A 134 -3.20 20.23 1.72
CA LYS A 134 -4.06 20.17 2.91
C LYS A 134 -4.60 18.77 3.18
N VAL A 135 -4.94 18.03 2.12
CA VAL A 135 -5.42 16.66 2.23
C VAL A 135 -4.29 15.76 2.73
N PHE A 136 -3.11 15.85 2.11
CA PHE A 136 -1.91 15.13 2.55
C PHE A 136 -1.61 15.39 4.03
N GLN A 137 -1.58 16.66 4.44
CA GLN A 137 -1.31 17.03 5.82
C GLN A 137 -2.37 16.47 6.78
N SER A 138 -3.65 16.51 6.42
CA SER A 138 -4.71 15.97 7.28
C SER A 138 -4.58 14.46 7.54
N PHE A 139 -4.14 13.69 6.53
CA PHE A 139 -3.88 12.27 6.69
C PHE A 139 -2.57 11.99 7.44
N LYS A 140 -1.54 12.83 7.26
CA LYS A 140 -0.31 12.79 8.07
C LYS A 140 -0.64 13.02 9.54
N ASP A 141 -1.40 14.07 9.85
CA ASP A 141 -1.79 14.40 11.22
C ASP A 141 -2.59 13.26 11.84
N TYR A 142 -3.57 12.70 11.12
CA TYR A 142 -4.31 11.54 11.61
C TYR A 142 -3.39 10.34 11.87
N ALA A 143 -2.58 9.94 10.88
CA ALA A 143 -1.70 8.78 11.00
C ALA A 143 -0.70 8.93 12.15
N VAL A 144 -0.12 10.11 12.32
CA VAL A 144 0.94 10.37 13.31
C VAL A 144 0.37 10.65 14.69
N LEU A 145 -0.76 11.35 14.82
CA LEU A 145 -1.25 11.84 16.11
C LEU A 145 -2.44 11.06 16.67
N GLU A 146 -3.22 10.38 15.83
CA GLU A 146 -4.50 9.79 16.25
C GLU A 146 -4.61 8.28 15.98
N ALA A 147 -4.01 7.78 14.89
CA ALA A 147 -4.20 6.41 14.47
C ALA A 147 -3.72 5.40 15.55
N GLY A 148 -4.58 4.42 15.84
CA GLY A 148 -4.34 3.39 16.84
C GLY A 148 -4.57 3.79 18.30
N ARG A 149 -5.07 5.02 18.58
CA ARG A 149 -5.36 5.49 19.95
C ARG A 149 -6.23 4.53 20.75
N ASN A 150 -7.22 3.89 20.11
CA ASN A 150 -8.13 2.94 20.74
C ASN A 150 -7.48 1.63 21.22
N ARG A 151 -6.22 1.36 20.85
CA ARG A 151 -5.45 0.19 21.31
C ARG A 151 -4.55 0.48 22.50
N VAL A 152 -4.41 1.74 22.91
CA VAL A 152 -3.67 2.09 24.11
C VAL A 152 -4.60 1.97 25.31
N PRO A 153 -4.29 1.14 26.31
CA PRO A 153 -5.06 1.08 27.54
C PRO A 153 -5.15 2.49 28.15
N VAL A 154 -6.35 2.90 28.55
CA VAL A 154 -6.50 4.13 29.34
C VAL A 154 -5.79 3.88 30.67
N LEU A 155 -4.73 4.64 30.94
CA LEU A 155 -4.03 4.66 32.23
C LEU A 155 -4.82 5.51 33.22
#